data_AF-A0A1B7W4G5-F1
#
_entry.id   AF-A0A1B7W4G5-F1
#
_cell.length_a   1.000
_cell.length_b   1.000
_cell.length_c   1.000
_cell.angle_alpha   90.00
_cell.angle_beta   90.00
_cell.angle_gamma   90.00
#
_symmetry.space_group_name_H-M   'P 1'
#
loop_
_entity.id
_entity.type
_entity.pdbx_description
1 polymer ?
#
loop_
_entity_poly.entity_id
_entity_poly.type
_entity_poly.pdbx_seq_one_letter_code
_entity_poly.pdbx_strand_id
1 'polypeptide(L)'
;RAPDAVLQALRAAVASGRGIGKSALVSWLILWMLTTRIGSTVIVSANSESQLRNVTWGELTKWATMVINAHWWEPSATKLVPAAWMTTLVERDLKKGTRYWSAEGKLWSEENPDAYAGVHNQDGMMVIFDEASGIPDGIWSVAAGFFTEPIVDRYWLAFSNPRRNTGYFYECFHGKRDIWTTRNIDAR
;
A
#
# COMPACT_ATOMS: atom_id res chain seq x y z
N ARG A 1 -25.29 -6.91 -0.59
CA ARG A 1 -24.18 -7.20 0.37
C ARG A 1 -24.60 -6.62 1.72
N ALA A 2 -24.43 -7.34 2.82
CA ALA A 2 -24.76 -6.82 4.15
C ALA A 2 -24.03 -5.49 4.42
N PRO A 3 -24.62 -4.55 5.20
CA PRO A 3 -24.00 -3.26 5.52
C PRO A 3 -22.56 -3.40 6.05
N ASP A 4 -22.29 -4.46 6.83
CA ASP A 4 -20.97 -4.76 7.40
C ASP A 4 -19.92 -5.14 6.34
N ALA A 5 -20.32 -5.66 5.18
CA ALA A 5 -19.39 -6.03 4.10
C ALA A 5 -18.80 -4.80 3.37
N VAL A 6 -19.43 -3.64 3.49
CA VAL A 6 -18.91 -2.36 2.94
C VAL A 6 -17.76 -1.82 3.80
N LEU A 7 -17.72 -2.22 5.08
CA LEU A 7 -16.70 -1.80 6.04
C LEU A 7 -15.55 -2.82 6.16
N GLN A 8 -15.49 -3.85 5.31
CA GLN A 8 -14.35 -4.75 5.28
C GLN A 8 -13.27 -4.21 4.34
N ALA A 9 -12.02 -4.26 4.77
CA ALA A 9 -10.90 -3.93 3.91
C ALA A 9 -10.90 -4.85 2.68
N LEU A 10 -10.75 -4.27 1.49
CA LEU A 10 -10.49 -5.04 0.28
C LEU A 10 -9.11 -5.68 0.41
N ARG A 11 -9.09 -7.00 0.50
CA ARG A 11 -7.87 -7.81 0.64
C ARG A 11 -7.60 -8.56 -0.66
N ALA A 12 -6.48 -8.26 -1.30
CA ALA A 12 -6.07 -8.94 -2.53
C ALA A 12 -4.61 -9.42 -2.46
N ALA A 13 -4.38 -10.68 -2.81
CA ALA A 13 -3.04 -11.26 -2.90
C ALA A 13 -2.75 -11.77 -4.31
N VAL A 14 -1.63 -11.35 -4.90
CA VAL A 14 -1.23 -11.73 -6.25
C VAL A 14 0.13 -12.43 -6.21
N ALA A 15 0.12 -13.70 -6.62
CA ALA A 15 1.30 -14.51 -6.84
C ALA A 15 1.73 -14.36 -8.30
N SER A 16 3.00 -14.01 -8.55
CA SER A 16 3.50 -13.86 -9.92
C SER A 16 5.03 -13.91 -10.01
N GLY A 17 5.52 -14.37 -11.16
CA GLY A 17 6.95 -14.43 -11.49
C GLY A 17 7.65 -13.06 -11.56
N ARG A 18 8.97 -13.06 -11.77
CA ARG A 18 9.75 -11.81 -11.92
C ARG A 18 9.43 -11.12 -13.26
N GLY A 19 9.60 -9.81 -13.33
CA GLY A 19 9.53 -9.05 -14.59
C GLY A 19 8.14 -8.75 -15.14
N ILE A 20 7.05 -9.19 -14.49
CA ILE A 20 5.67 -9.02 -15.00
C ILE A 20 5.06 -7.62 -14.80
N GLY A 21 5.85 -6.63 -14.36
CA GLY A 21 5.36 -5.26 -14.12
C GLY A 21 4.73 -5.01 -12.73
N LYS A 22 5.04 -5.81 -11.70
CA LYS A 22 4.54 -5.61 -10.33
C LYS A 22 4.80 -4.20 -9.78
N SER A 23 6.03 -3.71 -9.91
CA SER A 23 6.40 -2.40 -9.38
C SER A 23 5.61 -1.28 -10.05
N ALA A 24 5.36 -1.39 -11.37
CA ALA A 24 4.52 -0.44 -12.09
C ALA A 24 3.07 -0.46 -11.56
N LEU A 25 2.50 -1.65 -11.37
CA LEU A 25 1.17 -1.79 -10.76
C LEU A 25 1.09 -1.14 -9.37
N VAL A 26 2.09 -1.38 -8.52
CA VAL A 26 2.18 -0.75 -7.19
C VAL A 26 2.22 0.79 -7.31
N SER A 27 3.02 1.33 -8.23
CA SER A 27 3.07 2.78 -8.47
C SER A 27 1.72 3.36 -8.90
N TRP A 28 1.02 2.68 -9.81
CA TRP A 28 -0.29 3.11 -10.28
C TRP A 28 -1.37 3.05 -9.20
N LEU A 29 -1.34 2.03 -8.34
CA LEU A 29 -2.25 1.91 -7.19
C LEU A 29 -2.04 3.06 -6.19
N ILE A 30 -0.77 3.40 -5.91
CA ILE A 30 -0.41 4.53 -5.06
C ILE A 30 -0.96 5.84 -5.65
N LEU A 31 -0.66 6.12 -6.91
CA LEU A 31 -1.09 7.35 -7.58
C LEU A 31 -2.63 7.42 -7.68
N TRP A 32 -3.30 6.31 -7.97
CA TRP A 32 -4.76 6.24 -7.98
C TRP A 32 -5.37 6.58 -6.63
N MET A 33 -4.86 5.98 -5.55
CA MET A 33 -5.36 6.23 -4.20
C MET A 33 -5.22 7.70 -3.83
N LEU A 34 -4.00 8.24 -3.95
CA LEU A 34 -3.72 9.62 -3.56
C LEU A 34 -4.45 10.64 -4.44
N THR A 35 -4.62 10.36 -5.73
CA THR A 35 -5.32 11.26 -6.67
C THR A 35 -6.83 11.29 -6.39
N THR A 36 -7.42 10.15 -6.03
CA THR A 36 -8.89 10.04 -5.93
C THR A 36 -9.43 10.19 -4.51
N ARG A 37 -8.60 9.94 -3.48
CA ARG A 37 -8.96 10.10 -2.07
C ARG A 37 -8.05 11.15 -1.44
N ILE A 38 -8.46 12.41 -1.55
CA ILE A 38 -7.78 13.55 -0.93
C ILE A 38 -7.68 13.29 0.58
N GLY A 39 -6.48 13.35 1.13
CA GLY A 39 -6.22 13.09 2.55
C GLY A 39 -5.76 11.66 2.87
N SER A 40 -5.90 10.70 1.94
CA SER A 40 -5.59 9.29 2.21
C SER A 40 -4.11 8.99 2.43
N THR A 41 -3.84 7.90 3.13
CA THR A 41 -2.49 7.39 3.37
C THR A 41 -2.24 6.08 2.61
N VAL A 42 -1.05 5.95 2.02
CA VAL A 42 -0.54 4.69 1.48
C VAL A 42 0.74 4.29 2.19
N ILE A 43 0.78 3.07 2.72
CA ILE A 43 1.98 2.47 3.33
C ILE A 43 2.45 1.33 2.43
N VAL A 44 3.72 1.36 2.05
CA VAL A 44 4.36 0.28 1.28
C VAL A 44 5.38 -0.42 2.16
N SER A 45 5.14 -1.69 2.49
CA SER A 45 6.10 -2.51 3.23
C SER A 45 7.34 -2.77 2.40
N ALA A 46 8.49 -2.65 3.04
CA ALA A 46 9.76 -3.08 2.49
C ALA A 46 10.59 -3.83 3.52
N ASN A 47 11.33 -4.82 3.04
CA ASN A 47 12.31 -5.54 3.82
C ASN A 47 13.56 -4.69 4.09
N SER A 48 14.05 -3.96 3.08
CA SER A 48 15.21 -3.09 3.20
C SER A 48 14.97 -1.73 2.56
N GLU A 49 15.65 -0.72 3.10
CA GLU A 49 15.58 0.64 2.59
C GLU A 49 16.14 0.76 1.16
N SER A 50 17.22 0.03 0.88
CA SER A 50 17.84 0.03 -0.44
C SER A 50 16.91 -0.55 -1.50
N GLN A 51 16.19 -1.63 -1.19
CA GLN A 51 15.21 -2.22 -2.10
C GLN A 51 14.03 -1.27 -2.34
N LEU A 52 13.50 -0.67 -1.27
CA LEU A 52 12.40 0.30 -1.34
C LEU A 52 12.77 1.47 -2.25
N ARG A 53 13.89 2.14 -1.97
CA ARG A 53 14.34 3.34 -2.70
C ARG A 53 14.63 3.04 -4.17
N ASN A 54 15.36 1.96 -4.45
CA ASN A 54 15.86 1.70 -5.79
C ASN A 54 14.84 1.06 -6.72
N VAL A 55 13.93 0.22 -6.20
CA VAL A 55 12.98 -0.54 -7.03
C VAL A 55 11.62 0.12 -7.02
N THR A 56 10.93 0.09 -5.87
CA THR A 56 9.53 0.51 -5.77
C THR A 56 9.41 2.03 -5.91
N TRP A 57 10.29 2.79 -5.27
CA TRP A 57 10.28 4.26 -5.33
C TRP A 57 10.85 4.82 -6.63
N GLY A 58 11.85 4.14 -7.21
CA GLY A 58 12.35 4.47 -8.55
C GLY A 58 11.24 4.39 -9.59
N GLU A 59 10.47 3.29 -9.58
CA GLU A 59 9.33 3.12 -10.49
C GLU A 59 8.19 4.10 -10.17
N LEU A 60 7.88 4.36 -8.88
CA LEU A 60 6.88 5.36 -8.50
C LEU A 60 7.23 6.75 -8.99
N THR A 61 8.49 7.17 -8.85
CA THR A 61 8.96 8.49 -9.30
C THR A 61 8.81 8.62 -10.82
N LYS A 62 9.14 7.55 -11.57
CA LYS A 62 8.94 7.52 -13.03
C LYS A 62 7.47 7.75 -13.40
N TRP A 63 6.53 7.06 -12.74
CA TRP A 63 5.12 7.22 -13.05
C TRP A 63 4.56 8.56 -12.56
N ALA A 64 5.01 9.04 -11.40
CA ALA A 64 4.59 10.32 -10.84
C ALA A 64 4.94 11.51 -11.74
N THR A 65 6.02 11.43 -12.53
CA THR A 65 6.37 12.47 -13.52
C THR A 65 5.65 12.33 -14.86
N MET A 66 5.01 11.18 -15.13
CA MET A 66 4.30 10.89 -16.39
C MET A 66 2.78 11.03 -16.28
N VAL A 67 2.19 10.97 -15.09
CA VAL A 67 0.75 11.13 -14.90
C VAL A 67 0.30 12.55 -15.25
N ILE A 68 -0.94 12.68 -15.75
CA ILE A 68 -1.52 13.98 -16.15
C ILE A 68 -1.51 15.02 -15.01
N ASN A 69 -1.59 14.55 -13.77
CA ASN A 69 -1.52 15.37 -12.57
C ASN A 69 -0.13 15.37 -11.92
N ALA A 70 0.96 15.20 -12.68
CA ALA A 70 2.32 15.16 -12.15
C ALA A 70 2.65 16.37 -11.25
N HIS A 71 2.17 17.56 -11.63
CA HIS A 71 2.33 18.82 -10.88
C HIS A 71 1.63 18.85 -9.51
N TRP A 72 0.86 17.80 -9.15
CA TRP A 72 0.27 17.64 -7.83
C TRP A 72 1.23 17.01 -6.84
N TRP A 73 2.34 16.43 -7.28
CA TRP A 73 3.15 15.54 -6.46
C TRP A 73 4.60 16.01 -6.32
N GLU A 74 5.13 15.88 -5.12
CA GLU A 74 6.53 16.09 -4.76
C GLU A 74 7.13 14.74 -4.33
N PRO A 75 7.73 13.99 -5.27
CA PRO A 75 8.42 12.74 -4.95
C PRO A 75 9.73 13.03 -4.22
N SER A 76 9.94 12.37 -3.09
CA SER A 76 11.23 12.22 -2.42
C SER A 76 11.69 10.76 -2.53
N ALA A 77 12.82 10.40 -1.94
CA ALA A 77 13.34 9.04 -2.07
C ALA A 77 12.55 7.97 -1.28
N THR A 78 11.72 8.35 -0.29
CA THR A 78 10.92 7.41 0.52
C THR A 78 9.47 7.85 0.73
N LYS A 79 9.12 9.04 0.27
CA LYS A 79 7.77 9.60 0.37
C LYS A 79 7.32 10.24 -0.93
N LEU A 80 6.01 10.26 -1.15
CA LEU A 80 5.33 10.99 -2.21
C LEU A 80 4.26 11.80 -1.51
N VAL A 81 4.39 13.12 -1.57
CA VAL A 81 3.49 14.05 -0.90
C VAL A 81 2.86 15.00 -1.93
N PRO A 82 1.67 15.55 -1.65
CA PRO A 82 1.08 16.58 -2.49
C PRO A 82 1.94 17.85 -2.45
N ALA A 83 1.95 18.57 -3.57
CA ALA A 83 2.64 19.85 -3.68
C ALA A 83 2.03 20.89 -2.73
N ALA A 84 2.85 21.83 -2.27
CA ALA A 84 2.44 22.84 -1.28
C ALA A 84 1.21 23.67 -1.71
N TRP A 85 1.05 23.96 -3.01
CA TRP A 85 -0.12 24.67 -3.51
C TRP A 85 -1.40 23.84 -3.35
N MET A 86 -1.31 22.52 -3.53
CA MET A 86 -2.43 21.60 -3.41
C MET A 86 -2.86 21.46 -1.95
N THR A 87 -1.90 21.29 -1.03
CA THR A 87 -2.21 21.21 0.40
C THR A 87 -2.87 22.49 0.91
N THR A 88 -2.37 23.66 0.49
CA THR A 88 -2.94 24.96 0.82
C THR A 88 -4.41 25.08 0.38
N LEU A 89 -4.74 24.63 -0.84
CA LEU A 89 -6.12 24.68 -1.34
C LEU A 89 -7.04 23.73 -0.55
N VAL A 90 -6.60 22.51 -0.28
CA VAL A 90 -7.38 21.52 0.47
C VAL A 90 -7.65 22.00 1.90
N GLU A 91 -6.64 22.55 2.58
CA GLU A 91 -6.79 23.10 3.93
C GLU A 91 -7.73 24.32 3.94
N ARG A 92 -7.60 25.21 2.95
CA ARG A 92 -8.43 26.42 2.86
C ARG A 92 -9.88 26.12 2.49
N ASP A 93 -10.11 25.30 1.48
CA ASP A 93 -11.42 25.14 0.84
C ASP A 93 -12.20 23.94 1.39
N LEU A 94 -11.50 22.83 1.69
CA LEU A 94 -12.12 21.62 2.25
C LEU A 94 -12.02 21.54 3.78
N LYS A 95 -11.31 22.49 4.42
CA LYS A 95 -11.08 22.54 5.88
C LYS A 95 -10.52 21.23 6.42
N LYS A 96 -9.61 20.63 5.65
CA LYS A 96 -9.10 19.28 5.86
C LYS A 96 -7.59 19.31 6.02
N GLY A 97 -7.09 18.71 7.10
CA GLY A 97 -5.65 18.60 7.31
C GLY A 97 -5.00 17.63 6.32
N THR A 98 -3.86 17.99 5.76
CA THR A 98 -3.17 17.17 4.74
C THR A 98 -1.94 16.44 5.27
N ARG A 99 -1.72 16.45 6.59
CA ARG A 99 -0.53 15.85 7.22
C ARG A 99 -0.33 14.37 6.88
N TYR A 100 -1.42 13.62 6.75
CA TYR A 100 -1.39 12.18 6.45
C TYR A 100 -1.66 11.87 4.97
N TRP A 101 -1.77 12.90 4.12
CA TRP A 101 -1.94 12.71 2.68
C TRP A 101 -0.58 12.42 2.06
N SER A 102 -0.20 11.14 2.02
CA SER A 102 1.11 10.72 1.53
C SER A 102 1.14 9.24 1.18
N ALA A 103 2.08 8.87 0.32
CA ALA A 103 2.58 7.51 0.26
C ALA A 103 3.96 7.43 0.88
N GLU A 104 4.18 6.42 1.73
CA GLU A 104 5.43 6.24 2.45
C GLU A 104 5.86 4.77 2.43
N GLY A 105 7.14 4.54 2.21
CA GLY A 105 7.70 3.22 2.42
C GLY A 105 8.02 2.99 3.90
N LYS A 106 7.61 1.85 4.43
CA LYS A 106 7.79 1.47 5.84
C LYS A 106 8.58 0.17 5.96
N LEU A 107 9.67 0.23 6.71
CA LEU A 107 10.47 -0.95 7.04
C LEU A 107 9.79 -1.73 8.16
N TRP A 108 9.92 -3.05 8.11
CA TRP A 108 9.50 -3.95 9.17
C TRP A 108 10.72 -4.63 9.81
N SER A 109 10.56 -5.06 11.06
CA SER A 109 11.55 -5.87 11.78
C SER A 109 10.86 -7.06 12.40
N GLU A 110 11.38 -8.27 12.17
CA GLU A 110 10.87 -9.49 12.80
C GLU A 110 11.11 -9.48 14.32
N GLU A 111 12.20 -8.86 14.77
CA GLU A 111 12.56 -8.74 16.19
C GLU A 111 11.69 -7.71 16.94
N ASN A 112 11.15 -6.72 16.23
CA ASN A 112 10.26 -5.71 16.80
C ASN A 112 9.06 -5.43 15.88
N PRO A 113 8.10 -6.37 15.78
CA PRO A 113 6.93 -6.22 14.90
C PRO A 113 6.07 -5.01 15.24
N ASP A 114 5.96 -4.66 16.53
CA ASP A 114 5.07 -3.58 16.99
C ASP A 114 5.48 -2.20 16.46
N ALA A 115 6.76 -2.00 16.14
CA ALA A 115 7.24 -0.78 15.49
C ALA A 115 6.62 -0.58 14.08
N TYR A 116 6.07 -1.63 13.48
CA TYR A 116 5.37 -1.55 12.20
C TYR A 116 3.96 -0.92 12.32
N ALA A 117 3.38 -0.85 13.53
CA ALA A 117 2.12 -0.16 13.77
C ALA A 117 2.20 1.30 13.33
N GLY A 118 1.13 1.85 12.77
CA GLY A 118 1.20 3.19 12.19
C GLY A 118 -0.10 3.96 12.28
N VAL A 119 -0.22 4.95 11.41
CA VAL A 119 -1.25 5.98 11.47
C VAL A 119 -2.63 5.43 11.12
N HIS A 120 -3.63 6.01 11.75
CA HIS A 120 -5.03 5.81 11.43
C HIS A 120 -5.51 7.01 10.61
N ASN A 121 -6.21 6.76 9.52
CA ASN A 121 -6.67 7.80 8.61
C ASN A 121 -8.17 7.66 8.33
N GLN A 122 -8.94 8.74 8.54
CA GLN A 122 -10.39 8.76 8.33
C GLN A 122 -10.79 8.90 6.85
N ASP A 123 -9.84 9.25 5.98
CA ASP A 123 -10.07 9.60 4.58
C ASP A 123 -9.75 8.47 3.61
N GLY A 124 -9.01 7.47 4.08
CA GLY A 124 -8.65 6.29 3.31
C GLY A 124 -7.30 5.74 3.71
N MET A 125 -7.19 4.42 3.72
CA MET A 125 -5.99 3.71 4.10
C MET A 125 -5.69 2.60 3.10
N MET A 126 -4.47 2.63 2.55
CA MET A 126 -3.95 1.56 1.71
C MET A 126 -2.64 1.03 2.28
N VAL A 127 -2.55 -0.29 2.42
CA VAL A 127 -1.31 -0.99 2.79
C VAL A 127 -0.95 -1.93 1.65
N ILE A 128 0.27 -1.77 1.13
CA ILE A 128 0.82 -2.60 0.07
C ILE A 128 2.00 -3.38 0.63
N PHE A 129 1.90 -4.70 0.58
CA PHE A 129 2.99 -5.61 0.90
C PHE A 129 3.69 -6.00 -0.39
N ASP A 130 4.83 -5.37 -0.66
CA ASP A 130 5.75 -5.81 -1.72
C ASP A 130 6.64 -6.94 -1.18
N GLU A 131 6.99 -7.88 -2.05
CA GLU A 131 7.64 -9.14 -1.68
C GLU A 131 7.02 -9.89 -0.49
N ALA A 132 5.68 -9.91 -0.45
CA ALA A 132 4.89 -10.38 0.69
C ALA A 132 5.22 -11.79 1.22
N SER A 133 5.75 -12.72 0.39
CA SER A 133 6.24 -14.03 0.85
C SER A 133 7.36 -13.96 1.88
N GLY A 134 8.11 -12.85 1.89
CA GLY A 134 9.22 -12.62 2.80
C GLY A 134 8.79 -12.05 4.16
N ILE A 135 7.57 -11.51 4.26
CA ILE A 135 7.10 -10.76 5.42
C ILE A 135 6.64 -11.72 6.53
N PRO A 136 7.20 -11.65 7.75
CA PRO A 136 6.82 -12.49 8.88
C PRO A 136 5.38 -12.28 9.34
N ASP A 137 4.71 -13.34 9.82
CA ASP A 137 3.31 -13.34 10.23
C ASP A 137 2.97 -12.30 11.32
N GLY A 138 3.94 -11.96 12.19
CA GLY A 138 3.79 -10.89 13.19
C GLY A 138 3.53 -9.52 12.54
N ILE A 139 4.19 -9.22 11.42
CA ILE A 139 4.00 -7.97 10.68
C ILE A 139 2.61 -7.91 10.04
N TRP A 140 2.10 -9.03 9.53
CA TRP A 140 0.72 -9.10 9.04
C TRP A 140 -0.28 -8.81 10.16
N SER A 141 -0.04 -9.36 11.35
CA SER A 141 -0.91 -9.17 12.51
C SER A 141 -0.95 -7.70 12.94
N VAL A 142 0.22 -7.05 13.04
CA VAL A 142 0.32 -5.62 13.36
C VAL A 142 -0.30 -4.74 12.26
N ALA A 143 -0.10 -5.10 10.99
CA ALA A 143 -0.64 -4.35 9.86
C ALA A 143 -2.19 -4.40 9.78
N ALA A 144 -2.83 -5.42 10.35
CA ALA A 144 -4.28 -5.44 10.47
C ALA A 144 -4.81 -4.24 11.27
N GLY A 145 -4.01 -3.68 12.18
CA GLY A 145 -4.33 -2.48 12.95
C GLY A 145 -4.54 -1.23 12.11
N PHE A 146 -4.01 -1.14 10.89
CA PHE A 146 -4.25 0.00 10.00
C PHE A 146 -5.71 0.12 9.53
N PHE A 147 -6.53 -0.91 9.72
CA PHE A 147 -7.88 -1.00 9.16
C PHE A 147 -9.00 -0.97 10.22
N THR A 148 -8.68 -0.51 11.44
CA THR A 148 -9.62 -0.44 12.57
C THR A 148 -10.72 0.61 12.36
N GLU A 149 -10.44 1.66 11.60
CA GLU A 149 -11.32 2.79 11.39
C GLU A 149 -12.46 2.41 10.44
N PRO A 150 -13.71 2.76 10.75
CA PRO A 150 -14.88 2.36 9.96
C PRO A 150 -15.04 3.21 8.69
N ILE A 151 -14.02 3.24 7.82
CA ILE A 151 -13.99 4.02 6.58
C ILE A 151 -14.25 3.13 5.36
N VAL A 152 -14.73 3.70 4.25
CA VAL A 152 -15.03 2.91 3.04
C VAL A 152 -13.75 2.50 2.31
N ASP A 153 -12.78 3.42 2.21
CA ASP A 153 -11.57 3.24 1.41
C ASP A 153 -10.47 2.54 2.21
N ARG A 154 -10.59 1.20 2.34
CA ARG A 154 -9.60 0.32 2.99
C ARG A 154 -9.07 -0.72 2.02
N TYR A 155 -7.80 -0.66 1.70
CA TYR A 155 -7.16 -1.54 0.72
C TYR A 155 -5.92 -2.22 1.29
N TRP A 156 -5.90 -3.54 1.32
CA TRP A 156 -4.72 -4.33 1.70
C TRP A 156 -4.32 -5.23 0.53
N LEU A 157 -3.18 -4.90 -0.08
CA LEU A 157 -2.73 -5.53 -1.30
C LEU A 157 -1.39 -6.21 -1.05
N ALA A 158 -1.26 -7.48 -1.43
CA ALA A 158 -0.05 -8.26 -1.24
C ALA A 158 0.46 -8.80 -2.58
N PHE A 159 1.71 -8.50 -2.91
CA PHE A 159 2.34 -8.92 -4.15
C PHE A 159 3.59 -9.72 -3.82
N SER A 160 3.73 -10.91 -4.41
CA SER A 160 4.97 -11.66 -4.27
C SER A 160 5.16 -12.72 -5.34
N ASN A 161 6.38 -13.23 -5.41
CA ASN A 161 6.66 -14.49 -6.09
C ASN A 161 6.35 -15.64 -5.12
N PRO A 162 5.56 -16.67 -5.48
CA PRO A 162 5.23 -17.78 -4.57
C PRO A 162 6.43 -18.71 -4.32
N ARG A 163 7.46 -18.20 -3.63
CA ARG A 163 8.71 -18.93 -3.33
C ARG A 163 8.63 -19.79 -2.08
N ARG A 164 7.82 -19.38 -1.11
CA ARG A 164 7.65 -20.07 0.18
C ARG A 164 6.32 -20.81 0.19
N ASN A 165 6.35 -22.06 0.63
CA ASN A 165 5.18 -22.91 0.83
C ASN A 165 4.63 -22.81 2.28
N THR A 166 5.02 -21.77 3.00
CA THR A 166 4.65 -21.49 4.40
C THR A 166 4.50 -19.97 4.61
N GLY A 167 3.91 -19.59 5.75
CA GLY A 167 3.72 -18.20 6.17
C GLY A 167 2.43 -17.56 5.65
N TYR A 168 2.14 -16.36 6.12
CA TYR A 168 0.83 -15.72 5.90
C TYR A 168 0.50 -15.52 4.42
N PHE A 169 1.48 -15.12 3.59
CA PHE A 169 1.23 -14.97 2.15
C PHE A 169 0.82 -16.29 1.49
N TYR A 170 1.43 -17.42 1.88
CA TYR A 170 1.01 -18.74 1.40
C TYR A 170 -0.42 -19.04 1.83
N GLU A 171 -0.78 -18.74 3.08
CA GLU A 171 -2.13 -18.92 3.60
C GLU A 171 -3.20 -18.10 2.88
N CYS A 172 -2.88 -16.90 2.35
CA CYS A 172 -3.80 -16.14 1.50
C CYS A 172 -4.32 -16.98 0.31
N PHE A 173 -3.47 -17.85 -0.25
CA PHE A 173 -3.80 -18.76 -1.34
C PHE A 173 -4.24 -20.14 -0.85
N HIS A 174 -4.45 -20.38 0.44
CA HIS A 174 -4.86 -21.69 0.97
C HIS A 174 -5.92 -21.50 2.06
N GLY A 175 -5.54 -21.47 3.34
CA GLY A 175 -6.47 -21.42 4.47
C GLY A 175 -7.27 -20.13 4.62
N LYS A 176 -6.91 -19.05 3.90
CA LYS A 176 -7.53 -17.71 4.03
C LYS A 176 -8.15 -17.19 2.72
N ARG A 177 -8.54 -18.06 1.79
CA ARG A 177 -9.14 -17.70 0.49
C ARG A 177 -10.52 -17.06 0.59
N ASP A 178 -11.21 -17.28 1.70
CA ASP A 178 -12.51 -16.72 2.07
C ASP A 178 -12.41 -15.22 2.41
N ILE A 179 -11.26 -14.78 2.93
CA ILE A 179 -11.00 -13.36 3.27
C ILE A 179 -10.07 -12.66 2.28
N TRP A 180 -9.32 -13.38 1.44
CA TRP A 180 -8.43 -12.81 0.42
C TRP A 180 -8.90 -13.15 -0.99
N THR A 181 -9.07 -12.12 -1.81
CA THR A 181 -9.19 -12.32 -3.26
C THR A 181 -7.81 -12.62 -3.83
N THR A 182 -7.63 -13.80 -4.42
CA THR A 182 -6.32 -14.25 -4.89
C THR A 182 -6.24 -14.35 -6.41
N ARG A 183 -5.05 -14.07 -6.97
CA ARG A 183 -4.73 -14.31 -8.38
C ARG A 183 -3.33 -14.88 -8.51
N ASN A 184 -3.18 -15.90 -9.36
CA ASN A 184 -1.87 -16.41 -9.76
C ASN A 184 -1.67 -16.06 -11.23
N ILE A 185 -0.61 -15.31 -11.54
CA ILE A 185 -0.29 -14.85 -12.89
C ILE A 185 0.98 -15.58 -13.32
N ASP A 186 0.81 -16.52 -14.26
CA ASP A 186 1.92 -17.14 -14.96
C ASP A 186 2.47 -16.18 -16.02
N ALA A 187 3.79 -16.16 -16.19
CA ALA A 187 4.49 -15.33 -17.17
C ALA A 187 4.81 -16.12 -18.45
N ARG A 188 4.13 -17.26 -18.67
CA ARG A 188 4.28 -18.16 -19.82
C ARG A 188 3.02 -18.22 -20.65
#